data_AF-A0A958HN22-F1
#
_entry.id   AF-A0A958HN22-F1
#
_cell.length_a   1.000
_cell.length_b   1.000
_cell.length_c   1.000
_cell.angle_alpha   90.00
_cell.angle_beta   90.00
_cell.angle_gamma   90.00
#
_symmetry.space_group_name_H-M   'P 1'
#
loop_
_entity.id
_entity.type
_entity.pdbx_description
1 polymer ?
#
loop_
_entity_poly.entity_id
_entity_poly.type
_entity_poly.pdbx_seq_one_letter_code
_entity_poly.pdbx_strand_id
1 'polypeptide(L)'
;MTPSVTLSIDSPDATLANAGGKGVNLVKMARAGLPVPPGFIVATDAYRQSVAASDLQPFIASTLSAATPDDPASLETASTAIRARFADTPVPEDLSAAIRAAYRA
;
A
#
# COMPACT_ATOMS: atom_id res chain seq x y z
N MET A 1 -6.64 -19.21 -0.35
CA MET A 1 -7.38 -18.01 -0.80
C MET A 1 -6.36 -17.03 -1.32
N THR A 2 -6.48 -16.58 -2.56
CA THR A 2 -5.65 -15.49 -3.07
C THR A 2 -5.97 -14.23 -2.27
N PRO A 3 -4.99 -13.57 -1.64
CA PRO A 3 -5.26 -12.36 -0.88
C PRO A 3 -5.86 -11.27 -1.77
N SER A 4 -6.94 -10.63 -1.33
CA SER A 4 -7.62 -9.57 -2.09
C SER A 4 -6.78 -8.29 -2.08
N VAL A 5 -6.61 -7.69 -3.26
CA VAL A 5 -5.84 -6.43 -3.45
C VAL A 5 -6.67 -5.17 -3.14
N THR A 6 -7.99 -5.33 -2.99
CA THR A 6 -8.92 -4.28 -2.58
C THR A 6 -9.90 -4.78 -1.52
N LEU A 7 -10.36 -3.89 -0.65
CA LEU A 7 -11.39 -4.16 0.37
C LEU A 7 -12.49 -3.11 0.26
N SER A 8 -13.75 -3.55 0.29
CA SER A 8 -14.90 -2.63 0.38
C SER A 8 -14.83 -1.79 1.66
N ILE A 9 -15.35 -0.56 1.61
CA ILE A 9 -15.37 0.35 2.76
C ILE A 9 -16.23 -0.15 3.93
N ASP A 10 -17.07 -1.17 3.73
CA ASP A 10 -17.88 -1.83 4.75
C ASP A 10 -17.45 -3.29 5.02
N SER A 11 -16.31 -3.71 4.45
CA SER A 11 -15.84 -5.10 4.52
C SER A 11 -15.64 -5.57 5.96
N PRO A 12 -16.21 -6.73 6.35
CA PRO A 12 -15.97 -7.29 7.67
C PRO A 12 -14.55 -7.86 7.85
N ASP A 13 -13.84 -8.06 6.75
CA ASP A 13 -12.50 -8.66 6.73
C ASP A 13 -11.38 -7.62 6.87
N ALA A 14 -11.72 -6.35 7.05
CA ALA A 14 -10.74 -5.28 7.28
C ALA A 14 -10.06 -5.44 8.64
N THR A 15 -8.76 -5.68 8.61
CA THR A 15 -7.88 -5.83 9.77
C THR A 15 -6.79 -4.79 9.75
N LEU A 16 -6.11 -4.59 10.88
CA LEU A 16 -4.95 -3.68 10.93
C LEU A 16 -3.87 -4.10 9.93
N ALA A 17 -3.70 -5.41 9.70
CA ALA A 17 -2.69 -5.95 8.80
C ALA A 17 -2.99 -5.69 7.32
N ASN A 18 -4.25 -5.73 6.88
CA ASN A 18 -4.61 -5.59 5.47
C ASN A 18 -5.11 -4.19 5.09
N ALA A 19 -5.63 -3.41 6.04
CA ALA A 19 -6.26 -2.10 5.80
C ALA A 19 -5.57 -0.94 6.54
N GLY A 20 -4.68 -1.23 7.49
CA GLY A 20 -4.05 -0.21 8.34
C GLY A 20 -5.02 0.48 9.30
N GLY A 21 -4.49 1.32 10.20
CA GLY A 21 -5.30 1.95 11.26
C GLY A 21 -6.37 2.90 10.73
N LYS A 22 -6.07 3.64 9.66
CA LYS A 22 -7.03 4.54 9.00
C LYS A 22 -8.15 3.76 8.32
N GLY A 23 -7.81 2.74 7.53
CA GLY A 23 -8.78 1.92 6.82
C GLY A 23 -9.73 1.19 7.77
N VAL A 24 -9.19 0.58 8.84
CA VAL A 24 -10.02 -0.07 9.88
C VAL A 24 -11.00 0.90 10.52
N ASN A 25 -10.59 2.13 10.84
CA ASN A 25 -11.49 3.11 11.45
C ASN A 25 -12.56 3.62 10.47
N LEU A 26 -12.22 3.83 9.21
CA LEU A 26 -13.21 4.14 8.17
C LEU A 26 -14.25 3.03 8.02
N VAL A 27 -13.81 1.77 8.00
CA VAL A 27 -14.71 0.61 7.94
C VAL A 27 -15.63 0.52 9.15
N LYS A 28 -15.11 0.75 10.36
CA LYS A 28 -15.92 0.81 11.57
C LYS A 28 -17.01 1.88 11.48
N MET A 29 -16.67 3.08 11.00
CA MET A 29 -17.64 4.17 10.83
C MET A 29 -18.70 3.83 9.80
N ALA A 30 -18.31 3.31 8.63
CA ALA A 30 -19.23 2.93 7.56
C ALA A 30 -20.22 1.85 8.04
N ARG A 31 -19.71 0.80 8.71
CA ARG A 31 -20.53 -0.27 9.28
C ARG A 31 -21.42 0.19 10.43
N ALA A 32 -21.07 1.28 11.11
CA ALA A 32 -21.91 1.91 12.13
C ALA A 32 -23.01 2.82 11.53
N GLY A 33 -23.10 2.91 10.19
CA GLY A 33 -24.09 3.76 9.51
C GLY A 33 -23.77 5.25 9.55
N LEU A 34 -22.53 5.62 9.92
CA LEU A 34 -22.09 7.01 9.84
C LEU A 34 -21.88 7.42 8.37
N PRO A 35 -22.04 8.71 8.02
CA PRO A 35 -21.87 9.19 6.66
C PRO A 35 -20.39 9.13 6.25
N VAL A 36 -19.99 8.01 5.66
CA VAL A 36 -18.66 7.80 5.06
C VAL A 36 -18.82 7.89 3.54
N PRO A 37 -18.00 8.68 2.82
CA PRO A 37 -18.03 8.71 1.37
C PRO A 37 -17.82 7.30 0.77
N PRO A 38 -18.47 6.98 -0.37
CA PRO A 38 -18.27 5.70 -1.03
C PRO A 38 -16.80 5.55 -1.45
N GLY A 39 -16.31 4.32 -1.41
CA GLY A 39 -14.95 4.01 -1.80
C GLY A 39 -14.52 2.61 -1.39
N PHE A 40 -13.22 2.37 -1.46
CA PHE A 40 -12.58 1.11 -1.10
C PHE A 40 -11.16 1.37 -0.60
N ILE A 41 -10.56 0.36 0.00
CA ILE A 41 -9.19 0.39 0.50
C ILE A 41 -8.33 -0.45 -0.45
N VAL A 42 -7.21 0.11 -0.92
CA VAL A 42 -6.15 -0.68 -1.56
C VAL A 42 -5.41 -1.43 -0.46
N ALA A 43 -5.52 -2.76 -0.44
CA ALA A 43 -5.05 -3.58 0.66
C ALA A 43 -3.51 -3.65 0.70
N THR A 44 -2.93 -3.97 1.87
CA THR A 44 -1.46 -4.10 1.98
C THR A 44 -0.87 -5.23 1.13
N ASP A 45 -1.69 -6.20 0.70
CA ASP A 45 -1.28 -7.21 -0.28
C ASP A 45 -0.99 -6.62 -1.66
N ALA A 46 -1.72 -5.59 -2.10
CA ALA A 46 -1.41 -4.86 -3.33
C ALA A 46 0.00 -4.27 -3.29
N TYR A 47 0.37 -3.65 -2.16
CA TYR A 47 1.71 -3.13 -1.95
C TYR A 47 2.77 -4.23 -2.00
N ARG A 48 2.55 -5.35 -1.28
CA ARG A 48 3.49 -6.50 -1.29
C ARG A 48 3.69 -7.06 -2.69
N GLN A 49 2.62 -7.21 -3.46
CA GLN A 49 2.68 -7.69 -4.84
C GLN A 49 3.44 -6.71 -5.74
N SER A 50 3.16 -5.40 -5.65
CA SER A 50 3.85 -4.38 -6.44
C SER A 50 5.36 -4.35 -6.16
N VAL A 51 5.74 -4.41 -4.87
CA VAL A 51 7.14 -4.44 -4.45
C VAL A 51 7.86 -5.70 -4.91
N ALA A 52 7.21 -6.87 -4.81
CA ALA A 52 7.78 -8.15 -5.24
C ALA A 52 7.92 -8.26 -6.76
N ALA A 53 6.93 -7.77 -7.52
CA ALA A 53 6.93 -7.85 -8.99
C ALA A 53 7.95 -6.92 -9.66
N SER A 54 8.47 -5.93 -8.93
CA SER A 54 9.29 -4.85 -9.48
C SER A 54 10.74 -4.82 -8.98
N ASP A 55 11.17 -5.89 -8.30
CA ASP A 55 12.47 -6.00 -7.63
C ASP A 55 12.80 -4.79 -6.73
N LEU A 56 11.78 -4.20 -6.12
CA LEU A 56 11.93 -3.07 -5.22
C LEU A 56 12.50 -3.51 -3.87
N GLN A 57 12.14 -4.72 -3.41
CA GLN A 57 12.56 -5.20 -2.09
C GLN A 57 14.10 -5.29 -1.94
N PRO A 58 14.85 -5.89 -2.89
CA PRO A 58 16.31 -5.91 -2.81
C PRO A 58 16.92 -4.50 -2.86
N PHE A 59 16.37 -3.62 -3.71
CA PHE A 59 16.83 -2.24 -3.82
C PHE A 59 16.66 -1.49 -2.49
N ILE A 60 15.48 -1.56 -1.88
CA ILE A 60 15.18 -0.95 -0.58
C ILE A 60 16.14 -1.47 0.50
N ALA A 61 16.29 -2.79 0.60
CA ALA A 61 17.18 -3.41 1.59
C ALA A 61 18.64 -2.95 1.43
N SER A 62 19.15 -2.92 0.20
CA SER A 62 20.51 -2.46 -0.08
C SER A 62 20.72 -0.97 0.25
N THR A 63 19.74 -0.14 -0.08
CA THR A 63 19.80 1.32 0.15
C THR A 63 19.75 1.62 1.64
N LEU A 64 18.91 0.92 2.40
CA LEU A 64 18.84 1.05 3.86
C LEU A 64 20.11 0.51 4.54
N SER A 65 20.67 -0.59 4.07
CA SER A 65 21.90 -1.16 4.64
C SER A 65 23.14 -0.26 4.42
N ALA A 66 23.11 0.60 3.41
CA ALA A 66 24.18 1.57 3.15
C ALA A 66 23.98 2.90 3.91
N ALA A 67 22.80 3.12 4.51
CA ALA A 67 22.51 4.34 5.25
C ALA A 67 23.04 4.27 6.69
N THR A 68 23.46 5.41 7.21
CA THR A 68 23.90 5.57 8.61
C THR A 68 22.70 5.96 9.48
N PRO A 69 22.27 5.14 10.46
CA PRO A 69 21.04 5.38 11.22
C PRO A 69 21.01 6.70 12.01
N ASP A 70 22.15 7.16 12.51
CA ASP A 70 22.26 8.37 13.32
C ASP A 70 22.65 9.62 12.51
N ASP A 71 22.69 9.52 11.18
CA ASP A 71 23.00 10.63 10.27
C ASP A 71 21.76 11.02 9.44
N PRO A 72 21.07 12.14 9.79
CA PRO A 72 19.91 12.61 9.04
C PRO A 72 20.17 12.83 7.54
N ALA A 73 21.38 13.26 7.15
CA ALA A 73 21.69 13.50 5.74
C ALA A 73 21.80 12.19 4.95
N SER A 74 22.38 11.16 5.57
CA SER A 74 22.43 9.80 5.02
C SER A 74 21.02 9.21 4.86
N LEU A 75 20.16 9.37 5.87
CA LEU A 75 18.77 8.91 5.83
C LEU A 75 17.96 9.63 4.74
N GLU A 76 18.11 10.95 4.57
CA GLU A 76 17.43 11.69 3.51
C GLU A 76 17.89 11.28 2.11
N THR A 77 19.18 10.97 1.96
CA THR A 77 19.72 10.43 0.70
C THR A 77 19.07 9.08 0.35
N ALA A 78 19.03 8.15 1.32
CA ALA A 78 18.40 6.85 1.16
C ALA A 78 16.89 6.96 0.87
N SER A 79 16.19 7.81 1.63
CA SER A 79 14.76 8.09 1.46
C SER A 79 14.45 8.64 0.07
N THR A 80 15.27 9.58 -0.41
CA THR A 80 15.12 10.17 -1.76
C THR A 80 15.33 9.12 -2.85
N ALA A 81 16.36 8.28 -2.73
CA ALA A 81 16.62 7.21 -3.69
C ALA A 81 15.47 6.18 -3.74
N ILE A 82 14.95 5.76 -2.58
CA ILE A 82 13.81 4.84 -2.49
C ILE A 82 12.55 5.46 -3.12
N ARG A 83 12.22 6.72 -2.78
CA ARG A 83 11.08 7.43 -3.36
C ARG A 83 11.18 7.56 -4.88
N ALA A 84 12.34 7.92 -5.40
CA ALA A 84 12.58 8.02 -6.84
C ALA A 84 12.37 6.67 -7.52
N ARG A 85 12.93 5.58 -6.96
CA ARG A 85 12.75 4.24 -7.51
C ARG A 85 11.29 3.79 -7.53
N PHE A 86 10.50 4.13 -6.50
CA PHE A 86 9.05 3.89 -6.51
C PHE A 86 8.33 4.70 -7.61
N ALA A 87 8.69 5.97 -7.81
CA ALA A 87 8.08 6.82 -8.83
C ALA A 87 8.35 6.31 -10.26
N ASP A 88 9.53 5.74 -10.50
CA ASP A 88 9.92 5.15 -11.79
C ASP A 88 9.41 3.71 -11.97
N THR A 89 8.79 3.12 -10.95
CA THR A 89 8.26 1.75 -11.02
C THR A 89 6.79 1.76 -11.45
N PRO A 90 6.46 1.19 -12.62
CA PRO A 90 5.06 1.02 -12.99
C PRO A 90 4.38 0.01 -12.05
N VAL A 91 3.13 0.30 -11.69
CA VAL A 91 2.28 -0.67 -10.99
C VAL A 91 1.97 -1.83 -11.93
N PRO A 92 2.09 -3.11 -11.51
CA PRO A 92 1.74 -4.26 -12.35
C PRO A 92 0.34 -4.15 -12.93
N GLU A 93 0.16 -4.50 -14.21
CA GLU A 93 -1.10 -4.26 -14.92
C GLU A 93 -2.28 -4.99 -14.27
N ASP A 94 -2.10 -6.23 -13.81
CA ASP A 94 -3.16 -6.98 -13.13
C ASP A 94 -3.65 -6.26 -11.86
N LEU A 95 -2.73 -5.63 -11.13
CA LEU A 95 -3.06 -4.86 -9.93
C LEU A 95 -3.76 -3.54 -10.29
N SER A 96 -3.25 -2.83 -11.29
CA SER A 96 -3.86 -1.61 -11.84
C SER A 96 -5.29 -1.88 -12.34
N ALA A 97 -5.50 -2.98 -13.06
CA ALA A 97 -6.79 -3.42 -13.57
C ALA A 97 -7.78 -3.72 -12.44
N ALA A 98 -7.34 -4.46 -11.40
CA ALA A 98 -8.17 -4.74 -10.22
C ALA A 98 -8.59 -3.48 -9.47
N ILE A 99 -7.66 -2.54 -9.25
CA ILE A 99 -7.95 -1.25 -8.60
C ILE A 99 -8.92 -0.41 -9.44
N ARG A 100 -8.72 -0.34 -10.75
CA ARG A 100 -9.62 0.36 -11.68
C ARG A 100 -11.00 -0.27 -11.74
N ALA A 101 -11.10 -1.60 -11.64
CA ALA A 101 -12.38 -2.29 -11.56
C ALA A 101 -13.13 -1.92 -10.27
N ALA A 102 -12.45 -1.95 -9.11
CA ALA A 102 -13.05 -1.55 -7.84
C ALA A 102 -13.49 -0.07 -7.82
N TYR A 103 -12.77 0.81 -8.52
CA TYR A 103 -13.14 2.23 -8.63
C TYR A 103 -14.39 2.50 -9.51
N ARG A 104 -14.68 1.62 -10.46
CA ARG A 104 -15.83 1.76 -11.37
C ARG A 104 -17.09 1.04 -10.90
N ALA A 105 -16.96 0.15 -9.90
CA ALA A 105 -18.06 -0.59 -9.31
C ALA A 105 -18.94 0.34 -8.45
#